data_AF-A0A7V5NWE9-F1
#
_entry.id   AF-A0A7V5NWE9-F1
#
_cell.length_a   1.000
_cell.length_b   1.000
_cell.length_c   1.000
_cell.angle_alpha   90.00
_cell.angle_beta   90.00
_cell.angle_gamma   90.00
#
_symmetry.space_group_name_H-M   'P 1'
#
loop_
_entity.id
_entity.type
_entity.pdbx_description
1 polymer ?
#
loop_
_entity_poly.entity_id
_entity_poly.type
_entity_poly.pdbx_seq_one_letter_code
_entity_poly.pdbx_strand_id
1 'polypeptide(L)'
;MNNLVKYLVTGTILLGFSVSQGAVADDNIADCEIVVQKKLDPSEIGDKSPVLASFMPAAKFIFSVFDSEPGFIKEVNGNPIRAIMCTRSSVIPTEFDLKIIRTDIPFYLSTDFDKQDSPFLAIAKKDGKYVYDYAGPDLSRDDRAALALMMKKLGEMK
;
A
#
# COMPACT_ATOMS: atom_id res chain seq x y z
N MET A 1 10.84 78.74 -17.88
CA MET A 1 11.49 78.19 -19.08
C MET A 1 11.49 76.67 -18.97
N ASN A 2 11.04 76.03 -20.04
CA ASN A 2 10.60 74.63 -20.17
C ASN A 2 11.66 73.57 -19.81
N ASN A 3 11.19 72.40 -19.36
CA ASN A 3 11.38 71.07 -19.99
C ASN A 3 10.92 70.00 -18.97
N LEU A 4 9.75 69.36 -19.11
CA LEU A 4 9.40 68.29 -20.05
C LEU A 4 10.26 67.02 -19.84
N VAL A 5 9.77 66.09 -19.02
CA VAL A 5 10.17 64.68 -19.09
C VAL A 5 8.92 63.81 -18.98
N LYS A 6 8.59 63.17 -20.10
CA LYS A 6 7.60 62.11 -20.24
C LYS A 6 8.16 60.85 -19.57
N TYR A 7 7.41 60.22 -18.68
CA TYR A 7 7.71 58.85 -18.26
C TYR A 7 6.64 57.87 -18.75
N LEU A 8 7.17 56.92 -19.50
CA LEU A 8 6.59 55.76 -20.14
C LEU A 8 5.93 54.87 -19.08
N VAL A 9 4.63 54.59 -19.23
CA VAL A 9 3.92 53.57 -18.46
C VAL A 9 4.34 52.21 -19.01
N THR A 10 5.33 51.59 -18.38
CA THR A 10 5.72 50.20 -18.68
C THR A 10 4.87 49.29 -17.80
N GLY A 11 3.74 48.84 -18.32
CA GLY A 11 2.89 47.83 -17.69
C GLY A 11 3.51 46.44 -17.83
N THR A 12 4.05 45.89 -16.76
CA THR A 12 4.52 44.50 -16.71
C THR A 12 3.35 43.61 -16.27
N ILE A 13 2.69 42.98 -17.25
CA ILE A 13 1.74 41.90 -16.99
C ILE A 13 2.56 40.66 -16.60
N LEU A 14 2.67 40.39 -15.30
CA LEU A 14 3.16 39.11 -14.78
C LEU A 14 2.05 38.07 -14.96
N LEU A 15 2.13 37.34 -16.07
CA LEU A 15 1.45 36.06 -16.25
C LEU A 15 2.00 35.07 -15.23
N GLY A 16 1.31 34.94 -14.10
CA GLY A 16 1.56 33.89 -13.12
C GLY A 16 1.23 32.54 -13.74
N PHE A 17 2.26 31.85 -14.23
CA PHE A 17 2.19 30.44 -14.56
C PHE A 17 1.97 29.67 -13.25
N SER A 18 0.72 29.25 -13.02
CA SER A 18 0.40 28.20 -12.07
C SER A 18 1.04 26.91 -12.58
N VAL A 19 2.30 26.66 -12.19
CA VAL A 19 2.87 25.31 -12.23
C VAL A 19 2.06 24.48 -11.25
N SER A 20 1.04 23.80 -11.77
CA SER A 20 0.41 22.67 -11.09
C SER A 20 1.50 21.63 -10.90
N GLN A 21 2.16 21.66 -9.74
CA GLN A 21 3.02 20.57 -9.30
C GLN A 21 2.11 19.35 -9.25
N GLY A 22 2.24 18.47 -10.25
CA GLY A 22 1.67 17.14 -10.18
C GLY A 22 2.21 16.50 -8.91
N ALA A 23 1.33 16.26 -7.95
CA ALA A 23 1.67 15.55 -6.74
C ALA A 23 2.06 14.12 -7.13
N VAL A 24 3.35 13.89 -7.34
CA VAL A 24 3.96 12.55 -7.35
C VAL A 24 4.08 12.07 -5.91
N ALA A 25 2.93 11.93 -5.25
CA ALA A 25 2.83 11.50 -3.87
C ALA A 25 1.64 10.55 -3.74
N ASP A 26 1.57 9.50 -4.57
CA ASP A 26 0.49 8.51 -4.41
C ASP A 26 0.74 7.10 -4.98
N ASP A 27 1.93 6.77 -5.49
CA ASP A 27 2.19 5.40 -5.97
C ASP A 27 2.30 4.37 -4.82
N ASN A 28 2.42 4.83 -3.56
CA ASN A 28 2.61 3.96 -2.39
C ASN A 28 1.33 3.71 -1.56
N ILE A 29 0.32 4.59 -1.62
CA ILE A 29 -1.05 4.30 -1.14
C ILE A 29 -1.81 3.64 -2.30
N ALA A 30 -1.21 2.58 -2.84
CA ALA A 30 -1.77 1.82 -3.95
C ALA A 30 -3.11 1.17 -3.56
N ASP A 31 -3.83 0.71 -4.57
CA ASP A 31 -5.09 -0.04 -4.52
C ASP A 31 -4.97 -1.27 -3.61
N CYS A 32 -5.09 -1.02 -2.30
CA CYS A 32 -4.93 -2.00 -1.24
C CYS A 32 -6.26 -2.21 -0.55
N GLU A 33 -6.56 -3.48 -0.31
CA GLU A 33 -7.72 -3.93 0.42
C GLU A 33 -7.30 -4.72 1.66
N ILE A 34 -8.04 -4.54 2.75
CA ILE A 34 -7.99 -5.45 3.89
C ILE A 34 -9.04 -6.54 3.69
N VAL A 35 -8.66 -7.76 4.03
CA VAL A 35 -9.57 -8.91 4.04
C VAL A 35 -10.04 -9.12 5.46
N VAL A 36 -11.34 -9.05 5.67
CA VAL A 36 -11.98 -9.30 6.96
C VAL A 36 -12.88 -10.52 6.82
N GLN A 37 -12.79 -11.45 7.75
CA GLN A 37 -13.62 -12.65 7.73
C GLN A 37 -14.70 -12.54 8.81
N LYS A 38 -15.97 -12.48 8.38
CA LYS A 38 -17.12 -12.54 9.28
C LYS A 38 -17.61 -13.98 9.38
N LYS A 39 -17.67 -14.51 10.60
CA LYS A 39 -18.38 -15.77 10.87
C LYS A 39 -19.88 -15.48 10.85
N LEU A 40 -20.62 -16.24 10.06
CA LEU A 40 -22.08 -16.15 10.05
C LEU A 40 -22.65 -17.00 11.19
N ASP A 41 -23.75 -16.54 11.79
CA ASP A 41 -24.36 -17.22 12.92
C ASP A 41 -24.86 -18.62 12.48
N PRO A 42 -24.45 -19.71 13.16
CA PRO A 42 -24.93 -21.06 12.84
C PRO A 42 -26.46 -21.18 12.88
N SER A 43 -27.15 -20.37 13.67
CA SER A 43 -28.62 -20.34 13.76
C SER A 43 -29.28 -19.80 12.49
N GLU A 44 -28.56 -19.06 11.64
CA GLU A 44 -29.07 -18.53 10.39
C GLU A 44 -28.83 -19.48 9.20
N ILE A 45 -27.85 -20.40 9.28
CA ILE A 45 -27.31 -21.11 8.08
C ILE A 45 -26.95 -22.59 8.32
N GLY A 46 -27.15 -23.12 9.53
CA GLY A 46 -26.85 -24.51 9.91
C GLY A 46 -25.37 -24.76 10.26
N ASP A 47 -25.04 -25.99 10.69
CA ASP A 47 -23.76 -26.42 11.31
C ASP A 47 -22.47 -26.21 10.48
N LYS A 48 -22.59 -25.67 9.27
CA LYS A 48 -21.47 -25.26 8.41
C LYS A 48 -21.54 -23.76 8.18
N SER A 49 -21.39 -22.97 9.24
CA SER A 49 -21.35 -21.50 9.15
C SER A 49 -20.36 -21.07 8.06
N PRO A 50 -20.84 -20.54 6.92
CA PRO A 50 -19.98 -20.00 5.90
C PRO A 50 -19.17 -18.85 6.49
N VAL A 51 -17.89 -18.77 6.17
CA VAL A 51 -17.07 -17.60 6.46
C VAL A 51 -17.19 -16.68 5.26
N LEU A 52 -17.79 -15.51 5.47
CA LEU A 52 -17.83 -14.47 4.44
C LEU A 52 -16.54 -13.66 4.52
N ALA A 53 -15.71 -13.75 3.49
CA ALA A 53 -14.62 -12.81 3.30
C ALA A 53 -15.17 -11.50 2.71
N SER A 54 -14.82 -10.38 3.31
CA SER A 54 -15.14 -9.04 2.82
C SER A 54 -13.84 -8.30 2.56
N PHE A 55 -13.74 -7.73 1.36
CA PHE A 55 -12.63 -6.88 0.93
C PHE A 55 -13.05 -5.44 1.15
N MET A 56 -12.20 -4.67 1.82
CA MET A 56 -12.50 -3.28 2.19
C MET A 56 -11.29 -2.40 1.89
N PRO A 57 -11.47 -1.12 1.51
CA PRO A 57 -10.34 -0.22 1.29
C PRO A 57 -9.41 -0.15 2.52
N ALA A 58 -8.11 -0.32 2.29
CA ALA A 58 -7.11 -0.40 3.36
C ALA A 58 -6.66 0.97 3.88
N ALA A 59 -7.13 2.09 3.32
CA ALA A 59 -6.66 3.43 3.65
C ALA A 59 -6.61 3.70 5.16
N LYS A 60 -7.69 3.40 5.90
CA LYS A 60 -7.73 3.59 7.37
C LYS A 60 -6.68 2.75 8.10
N PHE A 61 -6.54 1.49 7.70
CA PHE A 61 -5.52 0.60 8.25
C PHE A 61 -4.12 1.13 7.97
N ILE A 62 -3.83 1.50 6.72
CA ILE A 62 -2.54 2.07 6.32
C ILE A 62 -2.27 3.33 7.14
N PHE A 63 -3.19 4.29 7.23
CA PHE A 63 -2.99 5.48 8.07
C PHE A 63 -2.63 5.12 9.52
N SER A 64 -3.31 4.13 10.11
CA SER A 64 -3.01 3.68 11.48
C SER A 64 -1.66 3.01 11.66
N VAL A 65 -1.02 2.52 10.59
CA VAL A 65 0.34 1.93 10.65
C VAL A 65 1.43 3.00 10.58
N PHE A 66 1.12 4.14 9.97
CA PHE A 66 2.09 5.22 9.72
C PHE A 66 1.88 6.45 10.57
N ASP A 67 0.78 6.53 11.32
CA ASP A 67 0.59 7.58 12.29
C ASP A 67 1.64 7.49 13.43
N SER A 68 1.63 8.50 14.29
CA SER A 68 2.56 8.56 15.42
C SER A 68 2.03 7.84 16.65
N GLU A 69 0.85 7.22 16.56
CA GLU A 69 0.19 6.58 17.70
C GLU A 69 0.73 5.15 17.90
N PRO A 70 0.87 4.68 19.14
CA PRO A 70 1.26 3.30 19.39
C PRO A 70 0.19 2.31 18.92
N GLY A 71 0.54 1.45 17.97
CA GLY A 71 -0.31 0.36 17.51
C GLY A 71 -0.76 0.52 16.08
N PHE A 72 -1.84 -0.17 15.71
CA PHE A 72 -2.52 -0.07 14.41
C PHE A 72 -3.89 -0.76 14.51
N ILE A 73 -4.78 -0.49 13.56
CA ILE A 73 -6.10 -1.13 13.48
C ILE A 73 -5.93 -2.62 13.19
N LYS A 74 -6.42 -3.48 14.08
CA LYS A 74 -6.39 -4.96 13.91
C LYS A 74 -7.70 -5.57 13.50
N GLU A 75 -8.81 -4.83 13.66
CA GLU A 75 -10.16 -5.33 13.46
C GLU A 75 -11.06 -4.25 12.85
N VAL A 76 -12.07 -4.68 12.11
CA VAL A 76 -13.15 -3.83 11.59
C VAL A 76 -14.48 -4.43 12.03
N ASN A 77 -15.31 -3.63 12.72
CA ASN A 77 -16.60 -4.07 13.26
C ASN A 77 -16.48 -5.35 14.12
N GLY A 78 -15.42 -5.45 14.94
CA GLY A 78 -15.14 -6.60 15.81
C GLY A 78 -14.67 -7.86 15.09
N ASN A 79 -14.33 -7.77 13.79
CA ASN A 79 -13.80 -8.89 13.02
C ASN A 79 -12.32 -8.62 12.67
N PRO A 80 -11.41 -9.59 12.88
CA PRO A 80 -9.99 -9.40 12.64
C PRO A 80 -9.66 -9.24 11.16
N ILE A 81 -8.70 -8.37 10.89
CA ILE A 81 -8.06 -8.25 9.58
C ILE A 81 -7.18 -9.49 9.37
N ARG A 82 -7.44 -10.23 8.29
CA ARG A 82 -6.80 -11.52 7.99
C ARG A 82 -5.71 -11.42 6.95
N ALA A 83 -5.76 -10.39 6.11
CA ALA A 83 -4.79 -10.13 5.06
C ALA A 83 -4.86 -8.68 4.61
N ILE A 84 -3.77 -8.21 4.02
CA ILE A 84 -3.69 -7.00 3.22
C ILE A 84 -3.34 -7.42 1.80
N MET A 85 -4.12 -7.01 0.82
CA MET A 85 -3.92 -7.33 -0.60
C MET A 85 -3.75 -6.03 -1.36
N CYS A 86 -2.69 -5.89 -2.16
CA CYS A 86 -2.37 -4.66 -2.85
C CYS A 86 -2.12 -4.94 -4.33
N THR A 87 -2.87 -4.26 -5.20
CA THR A 87 -2.67 -4.30 -6.65
C THR A 87 -1.64 -3.25 -7.04
N ARG A 88 -0.52 -3.68 -7.65
CA ARG A 88 0.59 -2.79 -8.03
C ARG A 88 1.26 -3.25 -9.32
N SER A 89 1.82 -2.30 -10.08
CA SER A 89 2.60 -2.59 -11.29
C SER A 89 3.87 -3.41 -11.03
N SER A 90 4.39 -3.40 -9.80
CA SER A 90 5.49 -4.26 -9.35
C SER A 90 5.11 -4.96 -8.05
N VAL A 91 5.44 -6.25 -7.97
CA VAL A 91 5.23 -7.06 -6.77
C VAL A 91 6.44 -7.09 -5.85
N ILE A 92 7.48 -6.31 -6.13
CA ILE A 92 8.63 -6.17 -5.24
C ILE A 92 8.30 -5.15 -4.15
N PRO A 93 8.38 -5.50 -2.85
CA PRO A 93 8.10 -4.57 -1.77
C PRO A 93 9.06 -3.40 -1.77
N THR A 94 8.58 -2.28 -1.27
CA THR A 94 9.34 -1.06 -1.03
C THR A 94 9.64 -0.90 0.46
N GLU A 95 10.42 0.12 0.83
CA GLU A 95 10.64 0.45 2.25
C GLU A 95 9.36 0.82 2.99
N PHE A 96 8.40 1.42 2.30
CA PHE A 96 7.07 1.75 2.84
C PHE A 96 6.36 0.48 3.32
N ASP A 97 6.36 -0.56 2.48
CA ASP A 97 5.66 -1.82 2.77
C ASP A 97 6.22 -2.53 4.01
N LEU A 98 7.48 -2.28 4.37
CA LEU A 98 8.09 -2.92 5.54
C LEU A 98 7.36 -2.57 6.84
N LYS A 99 6.78 -1.37 6.97
CA LYS A 99 5.97 -1.04 8.15
C LYS A 99 4.66 -1.82 8.18
N ILE A 100 4.02 -2.00 7.02
CA ILE A 100 2.80 -2.79 6.87
C ILE A 100 3.09 -4.26 7.17
N ILE A 101 4.13 -4.85 6.58
CA ILE A 101 4.50 -6.25 6.79
C ILE A 101 4.83 -6.54 8.26
N ARG A 102 5.39 -5.56 8.99
CA ARG A 102 5.67 -5.67 10.43
C ARG A 102 4.44 -5.68 11.34
N THR A 103 3.26 -5.43 10.80
CA THR A 103 2.00 -5.67 11.53
C THR A 103 1.72 -7.16 11.77
N ASP A 104 2.51 -8.05 11.14
CA ASP A 104 2.37 -9.50 11.15
C ASP A 104 1.07 -10.01 10.49
N ILE A 105 0.29 -9.12 9.89
CA ILE A 105 -0.84 -9.48 9.01
C ILE A 105 -0.25 -9.94 7.66
N PRO A 106 -0.71 -11.09 7.10
CA PRO A 106 -0.31 -11.52 5.77
C PRO A 106 -0.46 -10.41 4.72
N PHE A 107 0.60 -10.19 3.95
CA PHE A 107 0.68 -9.13 2.94
C PHE A 107 0.86 -9.74 1.56
N TYR A 108 -0.04 -9.39 0.64
CA TYR A 108 -0.08 -9.92 -0.71
C TYR A 108 0.05 -8.79 -1.73
N LEU A 109 0.91 -8.98 -2.72
CA LEU A 109 1.07 -8.09 -3.86
C LEU A 109 0.76 -8.86 -5.13
N SER A 110 -0.05 -8.28 -6.02
CA SER A 110 -0.23 -8.78 -7.38
C SER A 110 -0.29 -7.61 -8.36
N THR A 111 0.03 -7.86 -9.62
CA THR A 111 -0.32 -6.89 -10.68
C THR A 111 -1.80 -6.93 -11.04
N ASP A 112 -2.45 -8.06 -10.81
CA ASP A 112 -3.88 -8.32 -11.05
C ASP A 112 -4.26 -9.63 -10.35
N PHE A 113 -5.15 -9.57 -9.36
CA PHE A 113 -5.60 -10.75 -8.60
C PHE A 113 -6.63 -11.61 -9.34
N ASP A 114 -7.28 -11.08 -10.38
CA ASP A 114 -8.29 -11.80 -11.16
C ASP A 114 -7.66 -12.61 -12.32
N LYS A 115 -6.35 -12.42 -12.57
CA LYS A 115 -5.60 -13.09 -13.62
C LYS A 115 -4.60 -14.11 -13.05
N GLN A 116 -4.76 -15.36 -13.48
CA GLN A 116 -4.06 -16.53 -12.90
C GLN A 116 -2.53 -16.51 -13.09
N ASP A 117 -2.02 -15.93 -14.18
CA ASP A 117 -0.60 -15.86 -14.54
C ASP A 117 0.07 -14.54 -14.14
N SER A 118 -0.63 -13.67 -13.40
CA SER A 118 -0.06 -12.44 -12.89
C SER A 118 1.04 -12.72 -11.86
N PRO A 119 2.14 -11.94 -11.88
CA PRO A 119 3.09 -11.90 -10.77
C PRO A 119 2.35 -11.71 -9.44
N PHE A 120 2.68 -12.54 -8.48
CA PHE A 120 2.10 -12.58 -7.15
C PHE A 120 3.20 -12.82 -6.12
N LEU A 121 3.22 -12.02 -5.06
CA LEU A 121 4.09 -12.17 -3.92
C LEU A 121 3.27 -12.23 -2.63
N ALA A 122 3.43 -13.31 -1.88
CA ALA A 122 2.88 -13.45 -0.52
C ALA A 122 4.00 -13.31 0.50
N ILE A 123 3.79 -12.49 1.53
CA ILE A 123 4.70 -12.32 2.66
C ILE A 123 3.92 -12.55 3.95
N ALA A 124 4.45 -13.38 4.83
CA ALA A 124 3.87 -13.64 6.14
C ALA A 124 4.95 -13.99 7.16
N LYS A 125 4.62 -13.87 8.45
CA LYS A 125 5.48 -14.34 9.53
C LYS A 125 5.12 -15.77 9.92
N LYS A 126 6.09 -16.67 9.88
CA LYS A 126 5.97 -18.06 10.33
C LYS A 126 7.10 -18.36 11.31
N ASP A 127 6.78 -18.93 12.46
CA ASP A 127 7.75 -19.29 13.51
C ASP A 127 8.71 -18.14 13.88
N GLY A 128 8.15 -16.92 13.96
CA GLY A 128 8.90 -15.71 14.31
C GLY A 128 9.77 -15.13 13.19
N LYS A 129 9.75 -15.69 11.98
CA LYS A 129 10.53 -15.22 10.83
C LYS A 129 9.62 -14.84 9.67
N TYR A 130 9.97 -13.78 8.95
CA TYR A 130 9.28 -13.45 7.69
C TYR A 130 9.71 -14.42 6.60
N VAL A 131 8.72 -15.02 5.95
CA VAL A 131 8.87 -15.87 4.79
C VAL A 131 8.09 -15.25 3.63
N TYR A 132 8.49 -15.58 2.41
CA TYR A 132 7.77 -15.16 1.22
C TYR A 132 7.59 -16.32 0.24
N ASP A 133 6.57 -16.22 -0.59
CA ASP A 133 6.34 -17.09 -1.73
C ASP A 133 6.05 -16.22 -2.96
N TYR A 134 6.67 -16.54 -4.09
CA TYR A 134 6.54 -15.80 -5.34
C TYR A 134 6.05 -16.73 -6.44
N ALA A 135 5.00 -16.31 -7.14
CA ALA A 135 4.47 -16.97 -8.31
C ALA A 135 4.40 -15.98 -9.47
N GLY A 136 4.73 -16.43 -10.68
CA GLY A 136 4.72 -15.59 -11.89
C GLY A 136 5.95 -15.83 -12.77
N PRO A 137 6.16 -14.98 -13.78
CA PRO A 137 7.36 -15.00 -14.62
C PRO A 137 8.64 -14.88 -13.79
N ASP A 138 9.77 -15.35 -14.33
CA ASP A 138 11.05 -15.20 -13.66
C ASP A 138 11.36 -13.72 -13.38
N LEU A 139 11.64 -13.41 -12.11
CA LEU A 139 12.08 -12.08 -11.71
C LEU A 139 13.36 -11.70 -12.46
N SER A 140 13.54 -10.41 -12.75
CA SER A 140 14.82 -9.92 -13.25
C SER A 140 15.93 -10.12 -12.18
N ARG A 141 17.19 -10.01 -12.59
CA ARG A 141 18.30 -10.06 -11.62
C ARG A 141 18.18 -8.96 -10.56
N ASP A 142 17.75 -7.78 -10.98
CA ASP A 142 17.67 -6.61 -10.12
C ASP A 142 16.46 -6.72 -9.18
N ASP A 143 15.33 -7.23 -9.65
CA ASP A 143 14.15 -7.51 -8.81
C ASP A 143 14.42 -8.59 -7.76
N ARG A 144 15.14 -9.67 -8.14
CA ARG A 144 15.58 -10.68 -7.16
C ARG A 144 16.47 -10.07 -6.08
N ALA A 145 17.40 -9.20 -6.46
CA ALA A 145 18.29 -8.54 -5.52
C ALA A 145 17.51 -7.58 -4.60
N ALA A 146 16.56 -6.83 -5.14
CA ALA A 146 15.69 -5.92 -4.39
C ALA A 146 14.80 -6.68 -3.40
N LEU A 147 14.16 -7.77 -3.82
CA LEU A 147 13.37 -8.63 -2.94
C LEU A 147 14.22 -9.20 -1.80
N ALA A 148 15.39 -9.76 -2.12
CA ALA A 148 16.31 -10.29 -1.12
C ALA A 148 16.74 -9.22 -0.09
N LEU A 149 16.99 -7.98 -0.55
CA LEU A 149 17.29 -6.85 0.32
C LEU A 149 16.12 -6.50 1.25
N MET A 150 14.89 -6.46 0.74
CA MET A 150 13.71 -6.18 1.58
C MET A 150 13.49 -7.27 2.63
N MET A 151 13.61 -8.55 2.25
CA MET A 151 13.49 -9.66 3.19
C MET A 151 14.57 -9.64 4.27
N LYS A 152 15.80 -9.26 3.90
CA LYS A 152 16.88 -9.03 4.86
C LYS A 152 16.53 -7.91 5.85
N LYS A 153 16.06 -6.75 5.37
CA LYS A 153 15.63 -5.62 6.21
C LYS A 153 14.49 -5.99 7.18
N LEU A 154 13.59 -6.89 6.78
CA LEU A 154 12.54 -7.41 7.67
C LEU A 154 13.11 -8.25 8.82
N GLY A 155 14.20 -8.99 8.58
CA GLY A 155 14.85 -9.81 9.60
C GLY A 155 15.79 -9.06 10.54
N GLU A 156 16.33 -7.91 10.14
CA GLU A 156 17.36 -7.18 10.88
C GLU A 156 16.82 -6.15 11.90
N MET A 157 15.62 -5.61 11.71
CA MET A 157 15.02 -4.69 12.67
C MET A 157 14.33 -5.46 13.81
N LYS A 158 15.03 -5.60 14.94
CA LYS A 158 14.48 -6.05 16.21
C LYS A 158 14.29 -4.88 17.17
#